data_AF-A0AAV3TYU6-F1
#
_entry.id   AF-A0AAV3TYU6-F1
#
_cell.length_a   1.000
_cell.length_b   1.000
_cell.length_c   1.000
_cell.angle_alpha   90.00
_cell.angle_beta   90.00
_cell.angle_gamma   90.00
#
_symmetry.space_group_name_H-M   'P 1'
#
loop_
_entity.id
_entity.type
_entity.pdbx_description
1 polymer ?
#
loop_
_entity_poly.entity_id
_entity_poly.type
_entity_poly.pdbx_seq_one_letter_code
_entity_poly.pdbx_strand_id
1 'polypeptide(L)'
;MGRSFVVKPLMGTDQAEQFALRYGFKVQPQTLVVSVSDAFSDYIVLALSEQLESRQQRDEHYRQAIEYLQKAQALLRGQPHPAGGMVNKLEKMQLTLDKVIDNRSEVAEERAKRFVELNLVRRLRDVWQRYTNTPFYVGLDGSGRSPHDYLRQCFELALAQYPEIEWLGAVNDRAIDFMLKAIRS
;
A
#
# COMPACT_ATOMS: atom_id res chain seq x y z
N MET A 1 9.22 -5.48 22.22
CA MET A 1 9.65 -5.59 20.81
C MET A 1 8.41 -5.90 19.99
N GLY A 2 7.87 -4.92 19.27
CA GLY A 2 6.72 -5.15 18.38
C GLY A 2 7.18 -5.99 17.18
N ARG A 3 6.45 -7.05 16.84
CA ARG A 3 6.66 -7.79 15.60
C ARG A 3 6.42 -6.83 14.43
N SER A 4 7.45 -6.48 13.68
CA SER A 4 7.26 -5.83 12.39
C SER A 4 6.51 -6.79 11.47
N PHE A 5 5.45 -6.32 10.82
CA PHE A 5 4.79 -7.11 9.79
C PHE A 5 5.82 -7.40 8.68
N VAL A 6 6.04 -8.68 8.40
CA VAL A 6 6.92 -9.14 7.32
C VAL A 6 6.03 -9.70 6.23
N VAL A 7 6.15 -9.13 5.03
CA VAL A 7 5.41 -9.56 3.85
C VAL A 7 5.88 -10.97 3.48
N LYS A 8 4.91 -11.85 3.20
CA LYS A 8 5.17 -13.20 2.71
C LYS A 8 5.95 -13.10 1.39
N PRO A 9 6.97 -13.93 1.16
CA PRO A 9 7.61 -14.02 -0.14
C PRO A 9 6.57 -14.25 -1.25
N LEU A 10 6.58 -13.42 -2.29
CA LEU A 10 5.58 -13.50 -3.37
C LEU A 10 5.80 -14.69 -4.32
N MET A 11 7.01 -15.26 -4.31
CA MET A 11 7.37 -16.39 -5.14
C MET A 11 8.45 -17.23 -4.46
N GLY A 12 8.53 -18.52 -4.83
CA GLY A 12 9.62 -19.41 -4.41
C GLY A 12 10.89 -19.22 -5.25
N THR A 13 11.99 -19.85 -4.84
CA THR A 13 13.27 -19.78 -5.56
C THR A 13 13.17 -20.26 -7.01
N ASP A 14 12.56 -21.41 -7.26
CA ASP A 14 12.43 -21.98 -8.62
C ASP A 14 11.57 -21.09 -9.53
N GLN A 15 10.53 -20.46 -8.97
CA GLN A 15 9.72 -19.48 -9.69
C GLN A 15 10.53 -18.22 -9.99
N ALA A 16 11.36 -17.77 -9.05
CA ALA A 16 12.23 -16.62 -9.23
C ALA A 16 13.30 -16.85 -10.30
N GLU A 17 13.81 -18.08 -10.44
CA GLU A 17 14.72 -18.45 -11.54
C GLU A 17 14.05 -18.34 -12.91
N GLN A 18 12.85 -18.90 -13.06
CA GLN A 18 12.08 -18.81 -14.29
C GLN A 18 11.70 -17.35 -14.62
N PHE A 19 11.29 -16.60 -13.59
CA PHE A 19 10.96 -15.19 -13.69
C PHE A 19 12.19 -14.35 -14.11
N ALA A 20 13.35 -14.63 -13.52
CA ALA A 20 14.60 -13.98 -13.86
C ALA A 20 14.99 -14.23 -15.32
N LEU A 21 14.88 -15.49 -15.78
CA LEU A 21 15.14 -15.88 -17.16
C LEU A 21 14.19 -15.17 -18.14
N ARG A 22 12.89 -15.17 -17.85
CA ARG A 22 11.85 -14.58 -18.71
C ARG A 22 12.10 -13.09 -18.98
N TYR A 23 12.42 -12.32 -17.94
CA TYR A 23 12.57 -10.87 -18.04
C TYR A 23 14.03 -10.40 -18.13
N GLY A 24 14.99 -11.31 -18.08
CA GLY A 24 16.42 -11.00 -18.23
C GLY A 24 17.04 -10.32 -17.00
N PHE A 25 16.60 -10.69 -15.79
CA PHE A 25 17.17 -10.21 -14.54
C PHE A 25 18.56 -10.84 -14.31
N LYS A 26 19.54 -9.99 -14.00
CA LYS A 26 20.94 -10.36 -13.73
C LYS A 26 21.23 -10.29 -12.23
N VAL A 27 20.48 -11.05 -11.45
CA VAL A 27 20.59 -11.08 -9.99
C VAL A 27 20.30 -12.49 -9.47
N GLN A 28 20.79 -12.80 -8.27
CA GLN A 28 20.45 -14.07 -7.61
C GLN A 28 18.94 -14.17 -7.37
N PRO A 29 18.33 -15.36 -7.57
CA PRO A 29 16.88 -15.56 -7.41
C PRO A 29 16.35 -15.09 -6.06
N GLN A 30 17.07 -15.37 -4.96
CA GLN A 30 16.67 -14.97 -3.60
C GLN A 30 16.59 -13.45 -3.44
N THR A 31 17.54 -12.72 -4.02
CA THR A 31 17.54 -11.25 -4.02
C THR A 31 16.36 -10.70 -4.84
N LEU A 32 15.97 -11.38 -5.91
CA LEU A 32 14.81 -11.01 -6.71
C LEU A 32 13.51 -11.23 -5.93
N VAL A 33 13.37 -12.37 -5.24
CA VAL A 33 12.24 -12.65 -4.34
C VAL A 33 12.08 -11.53 -3.31
N VAL A 34 13.17 -11.20 -2.61
CA VAL A 34 13.15 -10.13 -1.60
C VAL A 34 12.79 -8.79 -2.22
N SER A 35 13.45 -8.40 -3.32
CA SER A 35 13.24 -7.09 -3.94
C SER A 35 11.82 -6.90 -4.47
N VAL A 36 11.25 -7.93 -5.09
CA VAL A 36 9.87 -7.90 -5.59
C VAL A 36 8.89 -7.91 -4.42
N SER A 37 9.09 -8.75 -3.40
CA SER A 37 8.19 -8.78 -2.22
C SER A 37 8.23 -7.47 -1.44
N ASP A 38 9.41 -6.87 -1.28
CA ASP A 38 9.58 -5.56 -0.65
C ASP A 38 8.84 -4.47 -1.41
N ALA A 39 8.79 -4.51 -2.75
CA ALA A 39 8.06 -3.52 -3.54
C ALA A 39 6.56 -3.47 -3.18
N PHE A 40 5.98 -4.60 -2.74
CA PHE A 40 4.58 -4.71 -2.33
C PHE A 40 4.33 -4.40 -0.85
N SER A 41 5.37 -4.20 -0.04
CA SER A 41 5.25 -4.08 1.42
C SER A 41 4.24 -3.02 1.88
N ASP A 42 4.43 -1.78 1.45
CA ASP A 42 3.57 -0.66 1.83
C ASP A 42 2.13 -0.89 1.37
N TYR A 43 1.97 -1.41 0.14
CA TYR A 43 0.66 -1.67 -0.46
C TYR A 43 -0.11 -2.74 0.29
N ILE A 44 0.52 -3.89 0.59
CA ILE A 44 -0.10 -5.01 1.31
C ILE A 44 -0.47 -4.59 2.73
N VAL A 45 0.43 -3.90 3.43
CA VAL A 45 0.15 -3.41 4.79
C VAL A 45 -1.07 -2.50 4.79
N LEU A 46 -1.13 -1.55 3.85
CA LEU A 46 -2.28 -0.65 3.73
C LEU A 46 -3.56 -1.40 3.37
N ALA A 47 -3.52 -2.23 2.32
CA ALA A 47 -4.68 -2.96 1.84
C ALA A 47 -5.28 -3.86 2.93
N LEU A 48 -4.45 -4.63 3.65
CA LEU A 48 -4.90 -5.46 4.75
C LEU A 48 -5.44 -4.62 5.91
N SER A 49 -4.83 -3.48 6.22
CA SER A 49 -5.33 -2.57 7.26
C SER A 49 -6.68 -1.97 6.91
N GLU A 50 -6.93 -1.69 5.62
CA GLU A 50 -8.22 -1.19 5.14
C GLU A 50 -9.32 -2.26 5.09
N GLN A 51 -8.93 -3.54 4.93
CA GLN A 51 -9.86 -4.66 4.88
C GLN A 51 -10.30 -5.20 6.25
N LEU A 52 -9.51 -4.95 7.29
CA LEU A 52 -9.82 -5.41 8.65
C LEU A 52 -11.06 -4.74 9.26
N GLU A 53 -11.48 -3.59 8.75
CA GLU A 53 -12.66 -2.86 9.24
C GLU A 53 -13.41 -2.20 8.07
N SER A 54 -14.74 -2.33 8.02
CA SER A 54 -15.53 -1.57 7.06
C SER A 54 -15.42 -0.06 7.34
N ARG A 55 -15.68 0.79 6.35
CA ARG A 55 -15.72 2.26 6.55
C ARG A 55 -16.63 2.64 7.72
N GLN A 56 -17.77 1.97 7.82
CA GLN A 56 -18.74 2.18 8.90
C GLN A 56 -18.19 1.75 10.26
N GLN A 57 -17.42 0.66 10.33
CA GLN A 57 -16.75 0.23 11.56
C GLN A 57 -15.63 1.20 11.98
N ARG A 58 -14.81 1.69 11.04
CA ARG A 58 -13.79 2.72 11.33
C ARG A 58 -14.41 4.01 11.84
N ASP A 59 -15.46 4.50 11.18
CA ASP A 59 -16.17 5.70 11.59
C ASP A 59 -16.80 5.53 12.97
N GLU A 60 -17.32 4.33 13.26
CA GLU A 60 -17.83 3.98 14.59
C GLU A 60 -16.73 3.98 15.65
N HIS A 61 -15.54 3.43 15.36
CA HIS A 61 -14.39 3.51 16.27
C HIS A 61 -13.92 4.95 16.50
N TYR A 62 -13.91 5.79 15.46
CA TYR A 62 -13.60 7.21 15.63
C TYR A 62 -14.64 7.93 16.48
N ARG A 63 -15.94 7.67 16.28
CA ARG A 63 -17.02 8.22 17.13
C ARG A 63 -16.89 7.76 18.59
N GLN A 64 -16.62 6.48 18.82
CA GLN A 64 -16.38 5.96 20.17
C GLN A 64 -15.14 6.61 20.83
N ALA A 65 -14.06 6.79 20.07
CA ALA A 65 -12.88 7.51 20.55
C ALA A 65 -13.19 8.96 20.91
N ILE A 66 -13.99 9.66 20.10
CA ILE A 66 -14.49 11.02 20.38
C ILE A 66 -15.27 11.04 21.70
N GLU A 67 -16.19 10.11 21.93
CA GLU A 67 -16.95 10.03 23.18
C GLU A 67 -16.04 9.82 24.40
N TYR A 68 -15.03 8.97 24.29
CA TYR A 68 -14.06 8.77 25.38
C TYR A 68 -13.22 10.03 25.64
N LEU A 69 -12.82 10.75 24.59
CA LEU A 69 -12.10 12.02 24.73
C LEU A 69 -12.98 13.08 25.42
N GLN A 70 -14.27 13.16 25.10
CA GLN A 70 -15.22 14.06 25.76
C GLN A 70 -15.40 13.73 27.24
N LYS A 71 -15.54 12.43 27.59
CA LYS A 71 -15.59 11.96 28.99
C LYS A 71 -14.31 12.33 29.75
N ALA A 72 -13.15 12.13 29.13
CA ALA A 72 -11.86 12.50 29.73
C ALA A 72 -11.71 14.02 29.90
N GLN A 73 -12.13 14.82 28.93
CA GLN A 73 -12.15 16.29 29.06
C GLN A 73 -13.02 16.74 30.24
N ALA A 74 -14.21 16.17 30.41
CA ALA A 74 -15.13 16.51 31.50
C ALA A 74 -14.50 16.23 32.88
N LEU A 75 -13.79 15.10 33.03
CA LEU A 75 -13.09 14.74 34.26
C LEU A 75 -11.91 15.68 34.58
N LEU A 76 -11.23 16.17 33.56
CA LEU A 76 -10.03 17.01 33.70
C LEU A 76 -10.36 18.51 33.78
N ARG A 77 -11.59 18.91 33.43
CA ARG A 77 -12.03 20.30 33.47
C ARG A 77 -12.03 20.80 34.92
N GLY A 78 -11.34 21.91 35.17
CA GLY A 78 -11.19 22.51 36.51
C GLY A 78 -10.11 21.88 37.39
N GLN A 79 -9.40 20.85 36.92
CA GLN A 79 -8.25 20.28 37.64
C GLN A 79 -7.02 21.20 37.54
N PRO A 80 -6.16 21.24 38.57
CA PRO A 80 -4.91 22.01 38.53
C PRO A 80 -3.94 21.48 37.45
N HIS A 81 -2.97 22.31 37.09
CA HIS A 81 -1.92 21.91 36.15
C HIS A 81 -1.11 20.74 36.72
N PRO A 82 -0.76 19.70 35.92
CA PRO A 82 -0.89 19.59 34.46
C PRO A 82 -2.20 18.99 33.94
N ALA A 83 -3.06 18.48 34.81
CA ALA A 83 -4.28 17.77 34.43
C ALA A 83 -5.27 18.66 33.66
N GLY A 84 -5.51 19.90 34.14
CA GLY A 84 -6.36 20.86 33.43
C GLY A 84 -5.80 21.28 32.06
N GLY A 85 -4.47 21.30 31.89
CA GLY A 85 -3.82 21.63 30.62
C GLY A 85 -3.98 20.55 29.55
N MET A 86 -4.34 19.32 29.93
CA MET A 86 -4.61 18.24 28.98
C MET A 86 -5.95 18.40 28.27
N VAL A 87 -6.90 19.18 28.82
CA VAL A 87 -8.21 19.43 28.21
C VAL A 87 -8.07 19.97 26.79
N ASN A 88 -7.20 20.98 26.60
CA ASN A 88 -6.94 21.59 25.29
C ASN A 88 -6.30 20.60 24.29
N LYS A 89 -5.53 19.62 24.76
CA LYS A 89 -4.93 18.59 23.90
C LYS A 89 -5.99 17.59 23.46
N LEU A 90 -6.85 17.15 24.38
CA LEU A 90 -7.95 16.25 24.08
C LEU A 90 -8.98 16.91 23.14
N GLU A 91 -9.23 18.20 23.29
CA GLU A 91 -10.11 18.97 22.38
C GLU A 91 -9.54 19.02 20.96
N LYS A 92 -8.23 19.28 20.83
CA LYS A 92 -7.56 19.22 19.52
C LYS A 92 -7.62 17.83 18.89
N MET A 93 -7.41 16.77 19.68
CA MET A 93 -7.53 15.38 19.20
C MET A 93 -8.95 15.08 18.72
N GLN A 94 -9.97 15.52 19.45
CA GLN A 94 -11.37 15.39 19.06
C GLN A 94 -11.64 16.08 17.71
N LEU A 95 -11.27 17.36 17.58
CA LEU A 95 -11.45 18.13 16.34
C LEU A 95 -10.74 17.50 15.13
N THR A 96 -9.60 16.84 15.36
CA THR A 96 -8.91 16.09 14.31
C THR A 96 -9.71 14.86 13.90
N LEU A 97 -10.24 14.08 14.85
CA LEU A 97 -11.06 12.92 14.54
C LEU A 97 -12.36 13.31 13.83
N ASP A 98 -13.04 14.37 14.28
CA ASP A 98 -14.22 14.92 13.61
C ASP A 98 -13.89 15.30 12.16
N LYS A 99 -12.77 15.98 11.90
CA LYS A 99 -12.32 16.28 10.54
C LYS A 99 -11.98 15.03 9.72
N VAL A 100 -11.50 13.96 10.33
CA VAL A 100 -11.23 12.70 9.64
C VAL A 100 -12.53 12.02 9.22
N ILE A 101 -13.59 12.14 10.03
CA ILE A 101 -14.93 11.66 9.68
C ILE A 101 -15.54 12.56 8.58
N ASP A 102 -15.45 13.88 8.75
CA ASP A 102 -16.18 14.87 7.92
C ASP A 102 -15.48 15.23 6.60
N ASN A 103 -14.14 15.32 6.56
CA ASN A 103 -13.38 15.75 5.37
C ASN A 103 -12.86 14.59 4.52
N ARG A 104 -13.33 13.35 4.73
CA ARG A 104 -13.09 12.25 3.79
C ARG A 104 -13.92 12.45 2.52
N SER A 105 -13.42 13.30 1.62
CA SER A 105 -13.90 13.37 0.25
C SER A 105 -13.55 12.06 -0.45
N GLU A 106 -14.53 11.41 -1.08
CA GLU A 106 -14.31 10.21 -1.92
C GLU A 106 -13.21 10.44 -2.95
N VAL A 107 -13.09 11.68 -3.46
CA VAL A 107 -12.03 12.08 -4.39
C VAL A 107 -10.64 12.06 -3.74
N ALA A 108 -10.53 12.43 -2.47
CA ALA A 108 -9.26 12.43 -1.74
C ALA A 108 -8.83 11.00 -1.38
N GLU A 109 -9.77 10.14 -0.99
CA GLU A 109 -9.50 8.72 -0.73
C GLU A 109 -9.07 8.00 -2.01
N GLU A 110 -9.77 8.22 -3.12
CA GLU A 110 -9.42 7.64 -4.42
C GLU A 110 -8.03 8.11 -4.90
N ARG A 111 -7.69 9.39 -4.68
CA ARG A 111 -6.34 9.91 -4.97
C ARG A 111 -5.26 9.27 -4.12
N ALA A 112 -5.52 9.08 -2.82
CA ALA A 112 -4.58 8.44 -1.91
C ALA A 112 -4.35 6.97 -2.30
N LYS A 113 -5.42 6.23 -2.62
CA LYS A 113 -5.34 4.85 -3.13
C LYS A 113 -4.51 4.78 -4.40
N ARG A 114 -4.85 5.59 -5.41
CA ARG A 114 -4.08 5.70 -6.65
C ARG A 114 -2.62 6.06 -6.42
N PHE A 115 -2.32 6.93 -5.46
CA PHE A 115 -0.94 7.28 -5.15
C PHE A 115 -0.14 6.04 -4.70
N VAL A 116 -0.72 5.22 -3.83
CA VAL A 116 -0.08 4.00 -3.32
C VAL A 116 0.08 2.95 -4.42
N GLU A 117 -0.95 2.76 -5.26
CA GLU A 117 -0.90 1.87 -6.43
C GLU A 117 0.21 2.30 -7.42
N LEU A 118 0.28 3.59 -7.75
CA LEU A 118 1.34 4.10 -8.62
C LEU A 118 2.71 4.00 -7.96
N ASN A 119 2.80 4.15 -6.64
CA ASN A 119 4.05 3.98 -5.91
C ASN A 119 4.54 2.52 -5.97
N LEU A 120 3.65 1.54 -5.83
CA LEU A 120 3.96 0.13 -6.05
C LEU A 120 4.56 -0.09 -7.44
N VAL A 121 3.94 0.43 -8.49
CA VAL A 121 4.46 0.30 -9.87
C VAL A 121 5.81 0.99 -10.05
N ARG A 122 6.04 2.15 -9.42
CA ARG A 122 7.36 2.81 -9.41
C ARG A 122 8.41 1.93 -8.74
N ARG A 123 8.12 1.32 -7.59
CA ARG A 123 9.06 0.41 -6.90
C ARG A 123 9.37 -0.82 -7.75
N LEU A 124 8.38 -1.41 -8.43
CA LEU A 124 8.60 -2.53 -9.36
C LEU A 124 9.45 -2.11 -10.58
N ARG A 125 9.21 -0.92 -11.13
CA ARG A 125 10.08 -0.33 -12.16
C ARG A 125 11.52 -0.21 -11.65
N ASP A 126 11.73 0.25 -10.41
CA ASP A 126 13.06 0.43 -9.87
C ASP A 126 13.77 -0.93 -9.69
N VAL A 127 13.05 -1.99 -9.30
CA VAL A 127 13.57 -3.37 -9.31
C VAL A 127 14.00 -3.79 -10.71
N TRP A 128 13.17 -3.55 -11.72
CA TRP A 128 13.52 -3.82 -13.11
C TRP A 128 14.77 -3.06 -13.55
N GLN A 129 14.82 -1.74 -13.34
CA GLN A 129 15.93 -0.88 -13.76
C GLN A 129 17.24 -1.23 -13.04
N ARG A 130 17.15 -1.73 -11.80
CA ARG A 130 18.31 -2.11 -11.01
C ARG A 130 18.97 -3.39 -11.50
N TYR A 131 18.19 -4.34 -12.01
CA TYR A 131 18.65 -5.70 -12.25
C TYR A 131 18.53 -6.15 -13.72
N THR A 132 18.05 -5.29 -14.61
CA THR A 132 18.03 -5.54 -16.06
C THR A 132 18.81 -4.46 -16.80
N ASN A 133 19.32 -4.80 -17.99
CA ASN A 133 19.95 -3.81 -18.89
C ASN A 133 18.94 -3.19 -19.86
N THR A 134 17.70 -3.69 -19.87
CA THR A 134 16.64 -3.24 -20.77
C THR A 134 15.91 -2.07 -20.12
N PRO A 135 15.82 -0.88 -20.73
CA PRO A 135 15.07 0.21 -20.13
C PRO A 135 13.59 -0.16 -19.98
N PHE A 136 12.99 0.21 -18.84
CA PHE A 136 11.62 -0.18 -18.48
C PHE A 136 10.54 0.28 -19.44
N TYR A 137 10.78 1.23 -20.34
CA TYR A 137 9.78 1.65 -21.34
C TYR A 137 10.14 1.24 -22.78
N VAL A 138 11.26 0.53 -22.97
CA VAL A 138 11.76 0.15 -24.30
C VAL A 138 11.26 -1.25 -24.70
N GLY A 139 10.86 -2.11 -23.74
CA GLY A 139 10.32 -3.45 -24.00
C GLY A 139 8.89 -3.52 -24.53
N LEU A 140 8.36 -2.45 -25.13
CA LEU A 140 7.05 -2.42 -25.81
C LEU A 140 7.16 -2.82 -27.30
N ASP A 141 8.35 -3.20 -27.75
CA ASP A 141 8.72 -3.47 -29.14
C ASP A 141 8.54 -4.94 -29.59
N GLY A 142 7.97 -5.80 -28.73
CA GLY A 142 7.75 -7.21 -29.05
C GLY A 142 8.95 -8.14 -28.79
N SER A 143 10.02 -7.65 -28.14
CA SER A 143 11.20 -8.44 -27.75
C SER A 143 10.96 -9.52 -26.66
N GLY A 144 9.72 -9.74 -26.24
CA GLY A 144 9.33 -10.74 -25.22
C GLY A 144 9.59 -10.31 -23.76
N ARG A 145 10.26 -9.18 -23.53
CA ARG A 145 10.52 -8.59 -22.21
C ARG A 145 9.65 -7.37 -21.99
N SER A 146 8.35 -7.62 -21.86
CA SER A 146 7.34 -6.59 -21.72
C SER A 146 7.20 -6.12 -20.26
N PRO A 147 7.37 -4.81 -19.98
CA PRO A 147 7.06 -4.22 -18.68
C PRO A 147 5.60 -4.46 -18.27
N HIS A 148 4.70 -4.49 -19.24
CA HIS A 148 3.29 -4.83 -19.02
C HIS A 148 3.15 -6.26 -18.51
N ASP A 149 3.78 -7.24 -19.17
CA ASP A 149 3.71 -8.64 -18.73
C ASP A 149 4.42 -8.87 -17.40
N TYR A 150 5.52 -8.15 -17.15
CA TYR A 150 6.22 -8.15 -15.87
C TYR A 150 5.32 -7.68 -14.73
N LEU A 151 4.64 -6.55 -14.90
CA LEU A 151 3.70 -6.05 -13.90
C LEU A 151 2.53 -7.00 -13.71
N ARG A 152 1.95 -7.52 -14.81
CA ARG A 152 0.86 -8.51 -14.74
C ARG A 152 1.29 -9.72 -13.90
N GLN A 153 2.45 -10.31 -14.20
CA GLN A 153 2.93 -11.47 -13.46
C GLN A 153 3.27 -11.13 -11.99
N CYS A 154 3.77 -9.94 -11.68
CA CYS A 154 3.96 -9.49 -10.30
C CYS A 154 2.64 -9.42 -9.53
N PHE A 155 1.58 -8.88 -10.15
CA PHE A 155 0.26 -8.80 -9.53
C PHE A 155 -0.39 -10.17 -9.35
N GLU A 156 -0.23 -11.07 -10.31
CA GLU A 156 -0.69 -12.47 -10.20
C GLU A 156 0.00 -13.21 -9.05
N LEU A 157 1.33 -13.03 -8.89
CA LEU A 157 2.09 -13.60 -7.77
C LEU A 157 1.63 -13.02 -6.43
N ALA A 158 1.36 -11.71 -6.38
CA ALA A 158 0.82 -11.07 -5.19
C ALA A 158 -0.58 -11.59 -4.83
N LEU A 159 -1.47 -11.70 -5.83
CA LEU A 159 -2.83 -12.22 -5.65
C LEU A 159 -2.82 -13.66 -5.15
N ALA A 160 -1.89 -14.49 -5.62
CA ALA A 160 -1.75 -15.87 -5.15
C ALA A 160 -1.39 -15.96 -3.67
N GLN A 161 -0.61 -15.00 -3.14
CA GLN A 161 -0.24 -14.96 -1.71
C GLN A 161 -1.23 -14.21 -0.82
N TYR A 162 -1.96 -13.28 -1.41
CA TYR A 162 -2.91 -12.38 -0.75
C TYR A 162 -4.25 -12.33 -1.51
N PRO A 163 -4.95 -13.46 -1.66
CA PRO A 163 -6.22 -13.54 -2.38
C PRO A 163 -7.32 -12.68 -1.74
N GLU A 164 -7.17 -12.34 -0.47
CA GLU A 164 -8.07 -11.45 0.25
C GLU A 164 -8.06 -10.02 -0.31
N ILE A 165 -6.96 -9.53 -0.90
CA ILE A 165 -6.85 -8.15 -1.40
C ILE A 165 -7.60 -8.02 -2.73
N GLU A 166 -8.83 -7.50 -2.68
CA GLU A 166 -9.75 -7.42 -3.83
C GLU A 166 -9.15 -6.68 -5.03
N TRP A 167 -8.41 -5.60 -4.79
CA TRP A 167 -7.82 -4.81 -5.87
C TRP A 167 -6.85 -5.64 -6.71
N LEU A 168 -6.05 -6.54 -6.11
CA LEU A 168 -5.14 -7.42 -6.88
C LEU A 168 -5.91 -8.33 -7.84
N GLY A 169 -7.12 -8.76 -7.45
CA GLY A 169 -8.01 -9.55 -8.30
C GLY A 169 -8.73 -8.74 -9.38
N ALA A 170 -8.83 -7.43 -9.20
CA ALA A 170 -9.49 -6.51 -10.14
C ALA A 170 -8.53 -5.90 -11.17
N VAL A 171 -7.21 -5.98 -10.96
CA VAL A 171 -6.20 -5.45 -11.89
C VAL A 171 -6.26 -6.22 -13.22
N ASN A 172 -6.59 -5.49 -14.27
CA ASN A 172 -6.61 -5.98 -15.66
C ASN A 172 -5.65 -5.18 -16.54
N ASP A 173 -5.52 -5.58 -17.79
CA ASP A 173 -4.60 -4.95 -18.76
C ASP A 173 -4.81 -3.44 -18.90
N ARG A 174 -6.06 -2.97 -18.85
CA ARG A 174 -6.36 -1.54 -18.93
C ARG A 174 -5.84 -0.79 -17.71
N ALA A 175 -5.94 -1.38 -16.53
CA ALA A 175 -5.40 -0.80 -15.30
C ALA A 175 -3.86 -0.76 -15.36
N ILE A 176 -3.22 -1.81 -15.84
CA ILE A 176 -1.75 -1.86 -16.02
C ILE A 176 -1.29 -0.79 -17.00
N ASP A 177 -1.94 -0.67 -18.16
CA ASP A 177 -1.66 0.37 -19.15
C ASP A 177 -1.81 1.78 -18.59
N PHE A 178 -2.87 2.01 -17.81
CA PHE A 178 -3.08 3.28 -17.15
C PHE A 178 -1.93 3.59 -16.18
N MET A 179 -1.57 2.65 -15.31
CA MET A 179 -0.49 2.84 -14.34
C MET A 179 0.85 3.08 -15.03
N LEU A 180 1.18 2.32 -16.08
CA LEU A 180 2.40 2.49 -16.88
C LEU A 180 2.50 3.89 -17.48
N LYS A 181 1.39 4.42 -18.02
CA LYS A 181 1.33 5.79 -18.55
C LYS A 181 1.48 6.82 -17.42
N ALA A 182 0.81 6.61 -16.30
CA ALA A 182 0.77 7.54 -15.17
C ALA A 182 2.10 7.63 -14.39
N ILE A 183 2.94 6.59 -14.39
CA ILE A 183 4.27 6.65 -13.77
C ILE A 183 5.36 7.19 -14.71
N ARG A 184 5.04 7.41 -15.99
CA ARG A 184 5.96 7.96 -17.00
C ARG A 184 5.92 9.50 -17.03
N SER A 185 4.76 10.09 -16.72
CA SER A 185 4.54 11.53 -16.53
C SER A 185 5.08 12.01 -15.19
#